data_AF-A0A1D2X1K5-F1
#
_entry.id   AF-A0A1D2X1K5-F1
#
_cell.length_a   1.000
_cell.length_b   1.000
_cell.length_c   1.000
_cell.angle_alpha   90.00
_cell.angle_beta   90.00
_cell.angle_gamma   90.00
#
_symmetry.space_group_name_H-M   'P 1'
#
loop_
_entity.id
_entity.type
_entity.pdbx_description
1 polymer ?
#
loop_
_entity_poly.entity_id
_entity_poly.type
_entity_poly.pdbx_seq_one_letter_code
_entity_poly.pdbx_strand_id
1 'polypeptide(L)'
;MNLGKDWDEEYINNLKKFDDNIKETTVKLNYEFITEHYFEMYEVALNAGTIMPYRFNTIGVAYKGHDHDRPTKFKNFDPEVKERLENTYKKRTELQFKYADPNSDQKERYEEFLDKEIYDFIEEFPQFKDIIINDE
;
A
#
# COMPACT_ATOMS: atom_id res chain seq x y z
N MET A 1 -19.55 -9.74 -6.00
CA MET A 1 -19.02 -9.59 -4.63
C MET A 1 -19.67 -8.37 -4.03
N ASN A 2 -20.24 -8.46 -2.83
CA ASN A 2 -20.88 -7.31 -2.16
C ASN A 2 -19.78 -6.52 -1.45
N LEU A 3 -19.11 -5.62 -2.17
CA LEU A 3 -17.97 -4.83 -1.67
C LEU A 3 -18.29 -4.00 -0.41
N GLY A 4 -19.57 -3.70 -0.14
CA GLY A 4 -19.98 -2.80 0.96
C GLY A 4 -20.18 -3.42 2.35
N LYS A 5 -19.96 -4.73 2.57
CA LYS A 5 -20.11 -5.33 3.93
C LYS A 5 -18.80 -5.57 4.66
N ASP A 6 -17.72 -5.80 3.93
CA ASP A 6 -16.45 -6.21 4.51
C ASP A 6 -15.49 -5.04 4.71
N TRP A 7 -15.83 -3.84 4.22
CA TRP A 7 -15.04 -2.63 4.34
C TRP A 7 -15.80 -1.54 5.12
N ASP A 8 -15.08 -0.84 5.99
CA ASP A 8 -15.57 0.35 6.67
C ASP A 8 -15.59 1.54 5.70
N GLU A 9 -16.72 1.72 5.02
CA GLU A 9 -16.90 2.80 4.05
C GLU A 9 -16.74 4.19 4.67
N GLU A 10 -17.12 4.39 5.94
CA GLU A 10 -16.92 5.68 6.61
C GLU A 10 -15.44 5.97 6.80
N TYR A 11 -14.68 4.97 7.25
CA TYR A 11 -13.23 5.08 7.39
C TYR A 11 -12.54 5.37 6.04
N ILE A 12 -12.90 4.62 4.98
CA ILE A 12 -12.35 4.84 3.63
C ILE A 12 -12.67 6.25 3.12
N ASN A 13 -13.90 6.73 3.32
CA ASN A 13 -14.28 8.08 2.92
C ASN A 13 -13.53 9.17 3.71
N ASN A 14 -13.20 8.91 4.98
CA ASN A 14 -12.36 9.80 5.77
C ASN A 14 -10.91 9.79 5.28
N LEU A 15 -10.36 8.64 4.87
CA LEU A 15 -9.04 8.58 4.24
C LEU A 15 -9.00 9.35 2.92
N LYS A 16 -10.00 9.18 2.05
CA LYS A 16 -10.15 9.95 0.79
C LYS A 16 -10.05 11.46 1.07
N LYS A 17 -10.85 11.95 2.02
CA LYS A 17 -10.84 13.38 2.42
C LYS A 17 -9.51 13.82 3.02
N PHE A 18 -8.86 12.97 3.81
CA PHE A 18 -7.55 13.30 4.38
C PHE A 18 -6.51 13.47 3.28
N ASP A 19 -6.46 12.54 2.33
CA ASP A 19 -5.53 12.57 1.20
C ASP A 19 -5.72 13.80 0.32
N ASP A 20 -6.97 14.23 0.08
CA ASP A 20 -7.27 15.46 -0.69
C ASP A 20 -6.66 16.73 -0.08
N ASN A 21 -6.26 16.69 1.20
CA ASN A 21 -5.66 17.82 1.91
C ASN A 21 -4.13 17.77 2.00
N ILE A 22 -3.50 16.69 1.52
CA ILE A 22 -2.04 16.54 1.51
C ILE A 22 -1.51 17.23 0.26
N LYS A 23 -0.69 18.28 0.43
CA LYS A 23 -0.19 19.08 -0.70
C LYS A 23 1.10 18.53 -1.30
N GLU A 24 1.81 17.74 -0.51
CA GLU A 24 3.12 17.18 -0.82
C GLU A 24 3.02 15.92 -1.68
N THR A 25 1.86 15.25 -1.69
CA THR A 25 1.66 14.06 -2.53
C THR A 25 1.42 14.46 -3.98
N THR A 26 2.06 13.72 -4.87
CA THR A 26 1.88 13.74 -6.32
C THR A 26 0.91 12.66 -6.80
N VAL A 27 0.45 11.81 -5.90
CA VAL A 27 -0.35 10.62 -6.21
C VAL A 27 -1.77 10.78 -5.67
N LYS A 28 -2.73 10.69 -6.58
CA LYS A 28 -4.15 10.60 -6.28
C LYS A 28 -4.58 9.13 -6.30
N LEU A 29 -4.96 8.59 -5.14
CA LEU A 29 -5.28 7.17 -4.99
C LEU A 29 -6.70 6.83 -5.45
N ASN A 30 -6.83 5.76 -6.22
CA ASN A 30 -8.09 5.12 -6.54
C ASN A 30 -8.47 4.14 -5.43
N TYR A 31 -9.06 4.66 -4.36
CA TYR A 31 -9.47 3.88 -3.19
C TYR A 31 -10.44 2.74 -3.51
N GLU A 32 -11.28 2.89 -4.55
CA GLU A 32 -12.23 1.84 -4.94
C GLU A 32 -11.51 0.65 -5.56
N PHE A 33 -10.57 0.92 -6.47
CA PHE A 33 -9.71 -0.12 -7.03
C PHE A 33 -8.85 -0.79 -5.95
N ILE A 34 -8.26 0.01 -5.05
CA ILE A 34 -7.39 -0.52 -3.99
C ILE A 34 -8.15 -1.45 -3.05
N THR A 35 -9.37 -1.10 -2.62
CA THR A 35 -10.16 -1.96 -1.73
C THR A 35 -10.66 -3.22 -2.44
N GLU A 36 -11.02 -3.12 -3.73
CA GLU A 36 -11.41 -4.28 -4.54
C GLU A 36 -10.27 -5.29 -4.69
N HIS A 37 -9.04 -4.81 -4.91
CA HIS A 37 -7.87 -5.66 -5.18
C HIS A 37 -6.93 -5.85 -3.99
N TYR A 38 -7.29 -5.39 -2.79
CA TYR A 38 -6.37 -5.31 -1.65
C TYR A 38 -5.66 -6.63 -1.33
N PHE A 39 -6.42 -7.72 -1.21
CA PHE A 39 -5.87 -9.04 -0.87
C PHE A 39 -5.10 -9.67 -2.02
N GLU A 40 -5.51 -9.40 -3.26
CA GLU A 40 -4.78 -9.85 -4.44
C GLU A 40 -3.39 -9.19 -4.49
N MET A 41 -3.35 -7.87 -4.32
CA MET A 41 -2.09 -7.11 -4.26
C MET A 41 -1.21 -7.60 -3.10
N TYR A 42 -1.80 -7.83 -1.92
CA TYR A 42 -1.06 -8.34 -0.77
C TYR A 42 -0.44 -9.71 -1.02
N GLU A 43 -1.19 -10.64 -1.63
CA GLU A 43 -0.70 -11.97 -1.98
C GLU A 43 0.41 -11.91 -3.03
N VAL A 44 0.24 -11.09 -4.08
CA VAL A 44 1.23 -10.90 -5.14
C VAL A 44 2.52 -10.30 -4.58
N ALA A 45 2.42 -9.27 -3.74
CA ALA A 45 3.57 -8.60 -3.12
C ALA A 45 4.41 -9.60 -2.31
N LEU A 46 3.77 -10.37 -1.42
CA LEU A 46 4.47 -11.31 -0.56
C LEU A 46 5.07 -12.48 -1.34
N ASN A 47 4.39 -12.96 -2.37
CA ASN A 47 4.93 -14.01 -3.25
C ASN A 47 6.11 -13.54 -4.10
N ALA A 48 6.25 -12.23 -4.33
CA ALA A 48 7.39 -11.63 -5.00
C ALA A 48 8.52 -11.23 -4.03
N GLY A 49 8.33 -11.41 -2.72
CA GLY A 49 9.33 -11.03 -1.71
C GLY A 49 9.38 -9.51 -1.48
N THR A 50 8.25 -8.83 -1.65
CA THR A 50 8.10 -7.40 -1.37
C THR A 50 6.87 -7.17 -0.50
N ILE A 51 6.49 -5.92 -0.27
CA ILE A 51 5.41 -5.53 0.65
C ILE A 51 4.52 -4.46 0.02
N MET A 52 3.26 -4.44 0.43
CA MET A 52 2.29 -3.41 0.02
C MET A 52 2.82 -2.01 0.35
N PRO A 53 2.62 -0.99 -0.51
CA PRO A 53 2.99 0.40 -0.22
C PRO A 53 2.49 0.87 1.16
N TYR A 54 3.29 1.65 1.86
CA TYR A 54 3.02 2.02 3.25
C TYR A 54 1.69 2.75 3.42
N ARG A 55 1.31 3.60 2.46
CA ARG A 55 0.01 4.31 2.45
C ARG A 55 -1.18 3.35 2.45
N PHE A 56 -1.03 2.09 2.02
CA PHE A 56 -2.13 1.13 1.98
C PHE A 56 -2.33 0.41 3.32
N ASN A 57 -1.42 0.56 4.28
CA ASN A 57 -1.59 -0.02 5.62
C ASN A 57 -2.84 0.54 6.31
N THR A 58 -3.09 1.85 6.17
CA THR A 58 -4.29 2.50 6.75
C THR A 58 -5.55 2.01 6.06
N ILE A 59 -5.52 1.78 4.74
CA ILE A 59 -6.64 1.20 4.00
C ILE A 59 -6.96 -0.20 4.55
N GLY A 60 -5.95 -1.04 4.81
CA GLY A 60 -6.13 -2.35 5.42
C GLY A 60 -6.83 -2.33 6.78
N VAL A 61 -6.67 -1.27 7.58
CA VAL A 61 -7.36 -1.11 8.88
C VAL A 61 -8.88 -0.96 8.69
N ALA A 62 -9.33 -0.49 7.52
CA ALA A 62 -10.75 -0.37 7.21
C ALA A 62 -11.42 -1.73 6.95
N TYR A 63 -10.67 -2.82 6.78
CA TYR A 63 -11.23 -4.13 6.53
C TYR A 63 -11.83 -4.74 7.81
N LYS A 64 -13.08 -5.18 7.72
CA LYS A 64 -13.88 -5.80 8.79
C LYS A 64 -14.29 -7.25 8.49
N GLY A 65 -14.02 -7.75 7.30
CA GLY A 65 -14.36 -9.11 6.90
C GLY A 65 -13.39 -10.16 7.43
N HIS A 66 -13.48 -11.38 6.88
CA HIS A 66 -12.73 -12.57 7.30
C HIS A 66 -11.70 -13.05 6.27
N ASP A 67 -11.38 -12.27 5.23
CA ASP A 67 -10.45 -12.70 4.19
C ASP A 67 -9.00 -12.81 4.71
N HIS A 68 -8.67 -12.15 5.83
CA HIS A 68 -7.43 -12.42 6.58
C HIS A 68 -7.38 -13.85 7.14
N ASP A 69 -8.52 -14.47 7.40
CA ASP A 69 -8.63 -15.83 7.96
C ASP A 69 -8.45 -16.91 6.87
N ARG A 70 -8.42 -16.51 5.60
CA ARG A 70 -8.20 -17.46 4.50
C ARG A 70 -6.75 -17.93 4.52
N PRO A 71 -6.49 -19.23 4.26
CA PRO A 71 -5.14 -19.73 4.06
C PRO A 71 -4.51 -18.99 2.89
N THR A 72 -3.57 -18.11 3.20
CA THR A 72 -2.82 -17.36 2.20
C THR A 72 -2.00 -18.33 1.36
N LYS A 73 -2.07 -18.19 0.02
CA LYS A 73 -1.33 -19.05 -0.91
C LYS A 73 0.12 -18.56 -1.05
N PHE A 74 0.77 -18.34 0.08
CA PHE A 74 2.15 -17.90 0.08
C PHE A 74 3.06 -19.03 -0.36
N LYS A 75 3.97 -18.72 -1.29
CA LYS A 75 5.12 -19.55 -1.65
C LYS A 75 6.19 -19.42 -0.57
N ASN A 76 5.85 -19.79 0.66
CA ASN A 76 6.63 -19.52 1.88
C ASN A 76 7.89 -20.40 2.08
N PHE A 77 8.51 -20.89 1.00
CA PHE A 77 9.67 -21.78 1.08
C PHE A 77 10.82 -21.41 0.15
N ASP A 78 10.69 -20.33 -0.62
CA ASP A 78 11.78 -19.86 -1.48
C ASP A 78 12.73 -18.95 -0.69
N PRO A 79 14.02 -19.33 -0.54
CA PRO A 79 15.01 -18.50 0.15
C PRO A 79 15.22 -17.12 -0.47
N GLU A 80 15.12 -16.99 -1.80
CA GLU A 80 15.33 -15.72 -2.50
C GLU A 80 14.18 -14.75 -2.21
N VAL A 81 12.94 -15.26 -2.22
CA VAL A 81 11.74 -14.50 -1.84
C VAL A 81 11.85 -14.00 -0.40
N LYS A 82 12.33 -14.86 0.51
CA LYS A 82 12.52 -14.51 1.92
C LYS A 82 13.58 -13.41 2.10
N GLU A 83 14.73 -13.56 1.47
CA GLU A 83 15.81 -12.56 1.56
C GLU A 83 15.37 -11.20 1.01
N ARG A 84 14.67 -11.20 -0.13
CA ARG A 84 14.11 -9.98 -0.71
C ARG A 84 13.09 -9.32 0.23
N LEU A 85 12.25 -10.12 0.88
CA LEU A 85 11.25 -9.63 1.82
C LEU A 85 11.91 -8.96 3.03
N GLU A 86 12.91 -9.60 3.62
CA GLU A 86 13.70 -9.05 4.74
C GLU A 86 14.38 -7.73 4.36
N ASN A 87 15.00 -7.66 3.18
CA ASN A 87 15.61 -6.44 2.68
C ASN A 87 14.58 -5.31 2.45
N THR A 88 13.39 -5.65 1.94
CA THR A 88 12.33 -4.68 1.70
C THR A 88 11.79 -4.11 3.02
N TYR A 89 11.56 -4.95 4.03
CA TYR A 89 11.18 -4.49 5.37
C TYR A 89 12.26 -3.62 6.01
N LYS A 90 13.54 -3.98 5.86
CA LYS A 90 14.65 -3.19 6.38
C LYS A 90 14.68 -1.80 5.75
N LYS A 91 14.62 -1.70 4.42
CA LYS A 91 14.59 -0.42 3.69
C LYS A 91 13.43 0.46 4.14
N ARG A 92 12.22 -0.12 4.25
CA ARG A 92 11.04 0.60 4.76
C ARG A 92 11.26 1.10 6.19
N THR A 93 11.83 0.28 7.06
CA THR A 93 12.09 0.64 8.46
C THR A 93 13.06 1.81 8.56
N GLU A 94 14.12 1.82 7.74
CA GLU A 94 15.06 2.95 7.65
C GLU A 94 14.36 4.25 7.23
N LEU A 95 13.50 4.20 6.22
CA LEU A 95 12.70 5.36 5.78
C LEU A 95 11.70 5.82 6.85
N GLN A 96 11.04 4.89 7.53
CA GLN A 96 10.16 5.23 8.65
C GLN A 96 10.90 5.96 9.76
N PHE A 97 12.09 5.51 10.14
CA PHE A 97 12.91 6.21 11.13
C PHE A 97 13.39 7.58 10.63
N LYS A 98 13.83 7.67 9.36
CA LYS A 98 14.26 8.93 8.75
C LYS A 98 13.17 10.00 8.80
N TYR A 99 11.92 9.62 8.48
CA TYR A 99 10.78 10.54 8.41
C TYR A 99 9.87 10.52 9.65
N ALA A 100 10.29 9.87 10.74
CA ALA A 100 9.59 9.93 12.02
C ALA A 100 9.78 11.28 12.74
N ASP A 101 10.87 11.99 12.44
CA ASP A 101 11.12 13.32 13.00
C ASP A 101 10.07 14.32 12.46
N PRO A 102 9.33 15.04 13.32
CA PRO A 102 8.39 16.08 12.90
C PRO A 102 9.03 17.21 12.08
N ASN A 103 10.34 17.42 12.20
CA ASN A 103 11.10 18.42 11.44
C ASN A 103 11.64 17.88 10.10
N SER A 104 11.40 16.60 9.78
CA SER A 104 11.79 16.04 8.49
C SER A 104 11.08 16.74 7.34
N ASP A 105 11.76 16.81 6.18
CA ASP A 105 11.20 17.40 4.98
C ASP A 105 9.99 16.58 4.53
N GLN A 106 8.80 17.18 4.67
CA GLN A 106 7.55 16.51 4.32
C GLN A 106 7.46 16.25 2.82
N LYS A 107 7.98 17.15 1.98
CA LYS A 107 7.98 16.93 0.53
C LYS A 107 8.86 15.73 0.17
N GLU A 108 10.07 15.69 0.72
CA GLU A 108 10.99 14.57 0.53
C GLU A 108 10.38 13.24 1.03
N ARG A 109 9.63 13.26 2.15
CA ARG A 109 8.91 12.09 2.65
C ARG A 109 7.94 11.51 1.63
N TYR A 110 7.24 12.34 0.86
CA TYR A 110 6.35 11.83 -0.20
C TYR A 110 7.16 11.37 -1.41
N GLU A 111 8.04 12.22 -1.92
CA GLU A 111 8.79 11.95 -3.16
C GLU A 111 9.71 10.73 -3.06
N GLU A 112 10.33 10.47 -1.90
CA GLU A 112 11.33 9.41 -1.72
C GLU A 112 10.82 8.20 -0.94
N PHE A 113 9.63 8.28 -0.33
CA PHE A 113 9.06 7.19 0.45
C PHE A 113 7.59 6.91 0.11
N LEU A 114 6.66 7.80 0.49
CA LEU A 114 5.24 7.44 0.45
C LEU A 114 4.68 7.29 -0.97
N ASP A 115 4.98 8.21 -1.87
CA ASP A 115 4.56 8.12 -3.28
C ASP A 115 5.50 7.22 -4.06
N LYS A 116 6.80 7.26 -3.74
CA LYS A 116 7.79 6.38 -4.35
C LYS A 116 7.43 4.91 -4.21
N GLU A 117 7.05 4.46 -3.02
CA GLU A 117 6.64 3.07 -2.83
C GLU A 117 5.43 2.68 -3.69
N ILE A 118 4.53 3.63 -4.00
CA ILE A 118 3.39 3.36 -4.87
C ILE A 118 3.84 3.25 -6.33
N TYR A 119 4.69 4.15 -6.81
CA TYR A 119 5.24 4.08 -8.16
C TYR A 119 6.11 2.83 -8.36
N ASP A 120 7.03 2.54 -7.43
CA ASP A 120 7.88 1.34 -7.46
C ASP A 120 7.00 0.07 -7.49
N PHE A 121 5.89 0.05 -6.74
CA PHE A 121 4.94 -1.07 -6.75
C PHE A 121 4.22 -1.24 -8.09
N ILE A 122 3.77 -0.15 -8.72
CA ILE A 122 3.13 -0.19 -10.05
C ILE A 122 4.13 -0.58 -11.13
N GLU A 123 5.38 -0.12 -11.04
CA GLU A 123 6.45 -0.52 -11.96
C GLU A 123 6.70 -2.03 -11.89
N GLU A 124 6.73 -2.58 -10.67
CA GLU A 124 6.88 -4.03 -10.46
C GLU A 124 5.63 -4.82 -10.84
N PHE A 125 4.44 -4.27 -10.62
CA PHE A 125 3.15 -4.91 -10.87
C PHE A 125 2.23 -4.03 -11.75
N PRO A 126 2.50 -3.93 -13.07
CA PRO A 126 1.78 -3.04 -13.96
C PRO A 126 0.27 -3.31 -14.08
N GLN A 127 -0.17 -4.52 -13.71
CA GLN A 127 -1.60 -4.86 -13.65
C GLN A 127 -2.38 -4.01 -12.64
N PHE A 128 -1.69 -3.40 -11.66
CA PHE A 128 -2.30 -2.53 -10.65
C PHE A 128 -2.09 -1.04 -10.93
N LYS A 129 -1.78 -0.65 -12.16
CA LYS A 129 -1.60 0.77 -12.55
C LYS A 129 -2.78 1.68 -12.19
N ASP A 130 -4.00 1.12 -12.12
CA ASP A 130 -5.23 1.85 -11.81
C ASP A 130 -5.37 2.22 -10.32
N ILE A 131 -4.38 1.84 -9.48
CA ILE A 131 -4.16 2.40 -8.14
C ILE A 131 -4.08 3.93 -8.17
N ILE A 132 -3.50 4.51 -9.21
CA ILE A 132 -3.38 5.96 -9.37
C ILE A 132 -4.48 6.44 -10.33
N ILE A 133 -5.23 7.45 -9.90
CA ILE A 133 -6.14 8.18 -10.78
C ILE A 133 -5.28 9.06 -11.67
N ASN A 134 -5.15 8.68 -12.94
CA ASN A 134 -4.57 9.56 -13.95
C ASN A 134 -5.63 10.62 -14.27
N ASP A 135 -5.47 11.83 -13.72
CA ASP A 135 -6.22 12.98 -14.23
C ASP A 135 -5.68 13.28 -15.64
N GLU A 136 -6.49 13.01 -16.68
CA GLU A 136 -6.19 13.39 -18.08
C GLU A 136 -6.02 14.91 -18.25
#